data_AF-A0A960D5Z7-F1
#
_entry.id   AF-A0A960D5Z7-F1
#
_cell.length_a   1.000
_cell.length_b   1.000
_cell.length_c   1.000
_cell.angle_alpha   90.00
_cell.angle_beta   90.00
_cell.angle_gamma   90.00
#
_symmetry.space_group_name_H-M   'P 1'
#
loop_
_entity.id
_entity.type
_entity.pdbx_description
1 polymer ?
#
loop_
_entity_poly.entity_id
_entity_poly.type
_entity_poly.pdbx_seq_one_letter_code
_entity_poly.pdbx_strand_id
1 'polypeptide(L)'
;LAKTAGPAVAVSDWMRGVPEQIRPWVPNTYVTLGTDGFGFSDTRPAARRYFNTDAESVVVAVLEALARDGEIDPSVAISAAQEYRIDDVMAAPEQTSDPG
;
A
#
# COMPACT_ATOMS: atom_id res chain seq x y z
N LEU A 1 -1.51 -3.75 19.41
CA LEU A 1 -0.25 -3.76 18.65
C LEU A 1 0.88 -4.48 19.39
N ALA A 2 1.15 -4.22 20.67
CA ALA A 2 2.27 -4.84 21.42
C ALA A 2 2.29 -6.39 21.52
N LYS A 3 1.27 -7.10 21.04
CA LYS A 3 1.19 -8.58 21.03
C LYS A 3 1.11 -9.17 19.62
N THR A 4 1.21 -8.34 18.58
CA THR A 4 1.14 -8.77 17.18
C THR A 4 2.56 -9.01 16.67
N ALA A 5 2.79 -10.15 16.02
CA ALA A 5 4.05 -10.45 15.34
C ALA A 5 4.01 -9.98 13.88
N GLY A 6 5.17 -9.59 13.34
CA GLY A 6 5.33 -9.14 11.96
C GLY A 6 5.06 -7.65 11.73
N PRO A 7 5.27 -7.15 10.50
CA PRO A 7 5.14 -5.74 10.18
C PRO A 7 3.68 -5.26 10.25
N ALA A 8 3.51 -3.96 10.44
CA ALA A 8 2.22 -3.26 10.31
C ALA A 8 2.25 -2.36 9.08
N VAL A 9 1.20 -2.42 8.26
CA VAL A 9 0.99 -1.54 7.11
C VAL A 9 -0.23 -0.68 7.38
N ALA A 10 -0.09 0.64 7.30
CA ALA A 10 -1.19 1.59 7.38
C ALA A 10 -1.41 2.27 6.03
N VAL A 11 -2.67 2.44 5.67
CA VAL A 11 -3.11 3.00 4.38
C VAL A 11 -4.08 4.14 4.66
N SER A 12 -3.93 5.24 3.95
CA SER A 12 -4.75 6.44 4.12
C SER A 12 -5.14 7.02 2.77
N ASP A 13 -6.37 7.53 2.68
CA ASP A 13 -6.79 8.39 1.55
C ASP A 13 -6.25 9.84 1.70
N TRP A 14 -5.51 10.11 2.78
CA TRP A 14 -4.66 11.29 2.97
C TRP A 14 -3.18 10.95 2.75
N MET A 15 -2.33 11.97 2.76
CA MET A 15 -0.87 11.79 2.77
C MET A 15 -0.39 10.84 3.87
N ARG A 16 0.74 10.17 3.64
CA ARG A 16 1.43 9.31 4.62
C ARG A 16 1.68 10.02 5.95
N GLY A 17 1.82 11.35 5.92
CA GLY A 17 1.93 12.18 7.12
C GLY A 17 0.83 11.93 8.17
N VAL A 18 -0.37 11.47 7.79
CA VAL A 18 -1.45 11.11 8.73
C VAL A 18 -1.12 9.85 9.54
N PRO A 19 -0.95 8.66 8.93
CA PRO A 19 -0.56 7.45 9.67
C PRO A 19 0.81 7.55 10.33
N GLU A 20 1.71 8.41 9.83
CA GLU A 20 3.02 8.69 10.45
C GLU A 20 2.90 9.35 11.84
N GLN A 21 1.79 10.03 12.15
CA GLN A 21 1.58 10.67 13.45
C GLN A 21 1.61 9.68 14.61
N ILE A 22 1.41 8.38 14.38
CA ILE A 22 1.42 7.36 15.43
C ILE A 22 2.67 6.46 15.40
N ARG A 23 3.65 6.71 14.51
CA ARG A 23 4.83 5.84 14.36
C ARG A 23 5.56 5.56 15.69
N PRO A 24 5.78 6.53 16.60
CA PRO A 24 6.46 6.28 17.88
C PRO A 24 5.76 5.25 18.79
N TRP A 25 4.47 5.00 18.60
CA TRP A 25 3.66 4.07 19.40
C TRP A 25 3.43 2.73 18.69
N VAL A 26 3.94 2.55 17.47
CA VAL A 26 3.88 1.29 16.74
C VAL A 26 5.22 0.56 16.95
N PRO A 27 5.24 -0.56 17.70
CA PRO A 27 6.49 -1.22 18.08
C PRO A 27 7.14 -2.04 16.96
N ASN A 28 6.40 -2.36 15.90
CA ASN A 28 6.83 -3.23 14.81
C ASN A 28 7.33 -2.40 13.63
N THR A 29 7.97 -3.06 12.65
CA THR A 29 8.20 -2.46 11.32
C THR A 29 6.89 -1.85 10.83
N TYR A 30 6.93 -0.56 10.49
CA TYR A 30 5.74 0.20 10.14
C TYR A 30 5.91 0.83 8.76
N VAL A 31 5.08 0.41 7.82
CA VAL A 31 5.03 0.93 6.44
C VAL A 31 3.74 1.74 6.28
N THR A 32 3.84 2.90 5.64
CA THR A 32 2.71 3.80 5.43
C THR A 32 2.51 4.07 3.95
N LEU A 33 1.27 3.92 3.49
CA LEU A 33 0.81 4.27 2.16
C LEU A 33 -0.17 5.44 2.27
N GLY A 34 -0.10 6.37 1.34
CA GLY A 34 -0.88 7.60 1.37
C GLY A 34 -0.84 8.34 0.06
N THR A 35 -1.78 9.27 -0.09
CA THR A 35 -2.02 10.04 -1.31
C THR A 35 -1.17 11.31 -1.35
N ASP A 36 0.15 11.15 -1.25
CA ASP A 36 1.10 12.25 -1.26
C ASP A 36 1.13 12.94 -2.63
N GLY A 37 0.94 14.26 -2.68
CA GLY A 37 1.03 15.06 -3.91
C GLY A 37 -0.24 15.83 -4.23
N PHE A 38 -0.35 16.30 -5.47
CA PHE A 38 -1.53 17.00 -5.98
C PHE A 38 -2.61 16.01 -6.41
N GLY A 39 -3.87 16.42 -6.23
CA GLY A 39 -5.01 15.69 -6.79
C GLY A 39 -5.08 15.81 -8.32
N PHE A 40 -5.77 14.85 -8.93
CA PHE A 40 -6.05 14.81 -10.36
C PHE A 40 -7.45 14.21 -10.60
N SER A 41 -7.93 14.29 -11.84
CA SER A 41 -9.25 13.76 -12.23
C SER A 41 -9.09 12.43 -12.94
N ASP A 42 -9.62 11.37 -12.35
CA ASP A 42 -9.72 10.03 -12.94
C ASP A 42 -10.79 9.22 -12.16
N THR A 43 -11.02 7.97 -12.57
CA THR A 43 -11.82 7.00 -11.82
C THR A 43 -11.18 6.68 -10.46
N ARG A 44 -11.99 6.24 -9.48
CA ARG A 44 -11.47 5.91 -8.14
C ARG A 44 -10.41 4.79 -8.17
N PRO A 45 -10.57 3.70 -8.95
CA PRO A 45 -9.54 2.67 -9.04
C PRO A 45 -8.22 3.19 -9.62
N ALA A 46 -8.27 3.94 -10.72
CA ALA A 46 -7.07 4.53 -11.33
C ALA A 46 -6.38 5.51 -10.37
N ALA A 47 -7.15 6.33 -9.66
CA ALA A 47 -6.63 7.24 -8.64
C ALA A 47 -5.88 6.51 -7.51
N ARG A 48 -6.45 5.42 -6.99
CA ARG A 48 -5.79 4.60 -5.94
C ARG A 48 -4.57 3.85 -6.45
N ARG A 49 -4.59 3.34 -7.68
CA ARG A 49 -3.41 2.72 -8.31
C ARG A 49 -2.28 3.73 -8.46
N TYR A 50 -2.57 4.95 -8.92
CA TYR A 50 -1.58 6.03 -9.05
C TYR A 50 -0.89 6.37 -7.72
N PHE A 51 -1.66 6.42 -6.62
CA PHE A 51 -1.09 6.68 -5.29
C PHE A 51 -0.59 5.42 -4.56
N ASN A 52 -0.66 4.26 -5.20
CA ASN A 52 -0.35 2.96 -4.60
C ASN A 52 -1.12 2.67 -3.30
N THR A 53 -2.40 3.06 -3.23
CA THR A 53 -3.29 2.82 -2.08
C THR A 53 -4.39 1.80 -2.37
N ASP A 54 -4.34 1.13 -3.52
CA ASP A 54 -5.24 0.00 -3.84
C ASP A 54 -4.80 -1.32 -3.21
N ALA A 55 -5.66 -2.33 -3.32
CA ALA A 55 -5.48 -3.62 -2.65
C ALA A 55 -4.17 -4.32 -3.06
N GLU A 56 -3.83 -4.30 -4.34
CA GLU A 56 -2.61 -4.93 -4.85
C GLU A 56 -1.35 -4.19 -4.34
N SER A 57 -1.38 -2.87 -4.29
CA SER A 57 -0.27 -2.08 -3.72
C SER A 57 -0.10 -2.36 -2.22
N VAL A 58 -1.20 -2.56 -1.49
CA VAL A 58 -1.16 -2.97 -0.08
C VAL A 58 -0.54 -4.36 0.08
N VAL A 59 -0.88 -5.32 -0.79
CA VAL A 59 -0.27 -6.66 -0.78
C VAL A 59 1.25 -6.55 -0.99
N VAL A 60 1.68 -5.80 -2.00
CA VAL A 60 3.12 -5.61 -2.26
C VAL A 60 3.82 -4.96 -1.08
N ALA A 61 3.23 -3.94 -0.45
CA ALA A 61 3.81 -3.29 0.74
C ALA A 61 3.94 -4.25 1.94
N VAL A 62 2.97 -5.15 2.14
CA VAL A 62 3.06 -6.19 3.18
C VAL A 62 4.19 -7.17 2.87
N LEU A 63 4.30 -7.66 1.64
CA LEU A 63 5.35 -8.59 1.23
C LEU A 63 6.73 -7.94 1.31
N GLU A 64 6.86 -6.68 0.89
CA GLU A 64 8.09 -5.90 1.03
C GLU A 64 8.49 -5.76 2.50
N ALA A 65 7.53 -5.47 3.40
CA ALA A 65 7.79 -5.34 4.82
C ALA A 65 8.24 -6.68 5.46
N LEU A 66 7.60 -7.80 5.07
CA LEU A 66 8.00 -9.14 5.51
C LEU A 66 9.41 -9.50 5.02
N ALA A 67 9.73 -9.17 3.76
CA ALA A 67 11.07 -9.40 3.22
C ALA A 67 12.13 -8.55 3.94
N ARG A 68 11.81 -7.28 4.27
CA ARG A 68 12.67 -6.39 5.05
C ARG A 68 12.96 -6.93 6.45
N ASP A 69 11.96 -7.57 7.07
CA ASP A 69 12.10 -8.22 8.37
C ASP A 69 12.79 -9.60 8.28
N GLY A 70 13.08 -10.09 7.07
CA GLY A 70 13.78 -11.36 6.82
C GLY A 70 12.88 -12.60 6.89
N GLU A 71 11.56 -12.42 6.94
CA GLU A 71 10.58 -13.50 7.07
C GLU A 71 10.33 -14.25 5.73
N ILE A 72 10.56 -13.57 4.60
CA ILE A 72 10.42 -14.13 3.26
C ILE A 72 11.54 -13.66 2.33
N ASP A 73 11.73 -14.36 1.21
CA ASP A 73 12.66 -13.94 0.17
C ASP A 73 12.15 -12.67 -0.56
N PRO A 74 13.00 -11.65 -0.80
CA PRO A 74 12.61 -10.42 -1.50
C PRO A 74 12.01 -10.65 -2.90
N SER A 75 12.36 -11.76 -3.57
CA SER A 75 11.80 -12.11 -4.87
C SER A 75 10.28 -12.28 -4.86
N VAL A 76 9.68 -12.61 -3.72
CA VAL A 76 8.21 -12.75 -3.57
C VAL A 76 7.53 -11.39 -3.76
N ALA A 77 8.06 -10.33 -3.11
CA ALA A 77 7.52 -8.98 -3.25
C ALA A 77 7.73 -8.44 -4.68
N ILE A 78 8.90 -8.72 -5.28
CA ILE A 78 9.20 -8.34 -6.67
C ILE A 78 8.23 -9.02 -7.64
N SER A 79 8.00 -10.33 -7.48
CA SER A 79 7.09 -11.09 -8.34
C SER A 79 5.66 -10.58 -8.23
N ALA A 80 5.18 -10.30 -7.01
CA ALA A 80 3.85 -9.71 -6.80
C ALA A 80 3.72 -8.32 -7.43
N ALA A 81 4.74 -7.47 -7.31
CA ALA A 81 4.74 -6.14 -7.94
C ALA A 81 4.62 -6.23 -9.47
N GLN A 82 5.31 -7.20 -10.08
CA GLN A 82 5.26 -7.46 -11.52
C GLN A 82 3.91 -8.05 -11.95
N GLU A 83 3.39 -9.03 -11.20
CA GLU A 83 2.11 -9.68 -11.48
C GLU A 83 0.95 -8.68 -11.42
N TYR A 84 0.92 -7.84 -10.38
CA TYR A 84 -0.12 -6.84 -10.19
C TYR A 84 0.10 -5.56 -10.98
N ARG A 85 1.29 -5.36 -11.57
CA ARG A 85 1.65 -4.16 -12.35
C ARG A 85 1.34 -2.87 -11.59
N ILE A 86 1.86 -2.78 -10.36
CA ILE A 86 1.55 -1.67 -9.44
C ILE A 86 2.08 -0.30 -9.92
N ASP A 87 2.89 -0.27 -10.97
CA ASP A 87 3.41 0.90 -11.68
C ASP A 87 2.58 1.29 -12.91
N ASP A 88 1.56 0.50 -13.28
CA ASP A 88 0.66 0.74 -14.40
C ASP A 88 -0.73 1.19 -13.90
N VAL A 89 -1.07 2.47 -14.09
CA VAL A 89 -2.39 3.01 -13.73
C VAL A 89 -3.53 2.28 -14.46
N MET A 90 -3.28 1.79 -15.66
CA MET A 90 -4.28 1.07 -16.47
C MET A 90 -4.48 -0.39 -16.00
N ALA A 91 -3.65 -0.88 -15.09
CA ALA A 91 -3.83 -2.18 -14.45
C ALA A 91 -4.79 -2.12 -13.23
N ALA A 92 -5.30 -0.94 -12.88
CA ALA A 92 -6.30 -0.80 -11.84
C ALA A 92 -7.56 -1.62 -12.16
N PRO A 93 -8.19 -2.27 -11.16
CA PRO A 93 -9.41 -3.04 -11.39
C PRO A 93 -10.53 -2.13 -11.92
N GLU A 94 -11.32 -2.65 -12.86
CA GLU A 94 -12.45 -1.91 -13.42
C GLU A 94 -13.50 -1.64 -12.33
N GLN A 95 -14.05 -0.43 -12.33
CA GLN A 95 -15.11 -0.07 -11.40
C GLN A 95 -16.45 -0.65 -11.88
N THR A 96 -16.84 -1.83 -11.38
CA THR A 96 -18.04 -2.54 -11.85
C THR A 96 -19.36 -2.01 -11.26
N SER A 97 -19.32 -1.01 -10.39
CA SER A 97 -20.50 -0.39 -9.78
C SER A 97 -20.24 1.08 -9.44
N ASP A 98 -21.30 1.87 -9.40
CA ASP A 98 -21.23 3.25 -8.88
C ASP A 98 -20.88 3.17 -7.37
N PRO A 99 -19.90 3.93 -6.87
CA PRO A 99 -19.49 3.87 -5.49
C PRO A 99 -20.20 4.97 -4.68
N GLY A 100 -21.41 5.35 -5.11
CA GLY A 100 -22.32 6.35 -4.57
C GLY A 100 -23.70 6.26 -5.21
#